data_AF-A0A652L6J5-F1
#
_entry.id   AF-A0A652L6J5-F1
#
_cell.length_a   1.000
_cell.length_b   1.000
_cell.length_c   1.000
_cell.angle_alpha   90.00
_cell.angle_beta   90.00
_cell.angle_gamma   90.00
#
_symmetry.space_group_name_H-M   'P 1'
#
loop_
_entity.id
_entity.type
_entity.pdbx_description
1 polymer ?
#
loop_
_entity_poly.entity_id
_entity_poly.type
_entity_poly.pdbx_seq_one_letter_code
_entity_poly.pdbx_strand_id
1 'polypeptide(L)'
;MGKWIVVAQYGKGETYFTEVLRRLTGTRDEALEALRAATLTYGAPMREKWREVYRFPGGDSYLVIVKGAVSLTEYRIGIAEKVWDSNDPAVAKAVDASEGTYQDTPPAG
;
A
#
# COMPACT_ATOMS: atom_id res chain seq x y z
N MET A 1 3.85 -4.12 -17.14
CA MET A 1 2.92 -3.32 -16.30
C MET A 1 2.99 -3.86 -14.89
N GLY A 2 3.14 -2.98 -13.89
CA GLY A 2 3.21 -3.36 -12.48
C GLY A 2 1.81 -3.56 -11.88
N LYS A 3 1.75 -4.28 -10.76
CA LYS A 3 0.54 -4.39 -9.94
C LYS A 3 0.70 -3.44 -8.75
N TRP A 4 -0.22 -2.51 -8.58
CA TRP A 4 -0.12 -1.44 -7.58
C TRP A 4 -1.32 -1.45 -6.64
N ILE A 5 -1.11 -0.90 -5.44
CA ILE A 5 -2.17 -0.54 -4.52
C ILE A 5 -2.08 0.94 -4.17
N VAL A 6 -3.24 1.57 -3.95
CA VAL A 6 -3.34 2.82 -3.21
C VAL A 6 -3.72 2.45 -1.77
N VAL A 7 -2.96 2.94 -0.81
CA VAL A 7 -3.12 2.61 0.60
C VAL A 7 -3.33 3.88 1.41
N ALA A 8 -4.20 3.82 2.42
CA ALA A 8 -4.30 4.83 3.46
C ALA A 8 -3.83 4.25 4.80
N GLN A 9 -3.18 5.07 5.59
CA GLN A 9 -2.79 4.77 6.95
C GLN A 9 -3.19 5.90 7.87
N TYR A 10 -3.73 5.56 9.04
CA TYR A 10 -4.21 6.54 10.02
C TYR A 10 -4.24 5.94 11.43
N GLY A 11 -4.14 6.81 12.43
CA GLY A 11 -4.25 6.44 13.84
C GLY A 11 -5.61 6.82 14.43
N LYS A 12 -6.08 6.05 15.41
CA LYS A 12 -7.19 6.43 16.29
C LYS A 12 -6.88 5.92 17.70
N GLY A 13 -6.56 6.84 18.61
CA GLY A 13 -6.06 6.48 19.95
C GLY A 13 -4.74 5.72 19.83
N GLU A 14 -4.65 4.56 20.47
CA GLU A 14 -3.46 3.68 20.43
C GLU A 14 -3.45 2.71 19.23
N THR A 15 -4.47 2.76 18.37
CA THR A 15 -4.57 1.85 17.23
C THR A 15 -4.11 2.52 15.94
N TYR A 16 -3.36 1.77 15.13
CA TYR A 16 -2.93 2.16 13.80
C TYR A 16 -3.59 1.28 12.74
N PHE A 17 -4.17 1.91 11.72
CA PHE A 17 -4.88 1.23 10.64
C PHE A 17 -4.13 1.38 9.32
N THR A 18 -4.24 0.35 8.48
CA THR A 18 -3.80 0.37 7.09
C THR A 18 -4.92 -0.21 6.23
N GLU A 19 -5.39 0.55 5.25
CA GLU A 19 -6.51 0.21 4.39
C GLU A 19 -6.11 0.29 2.91
N VAL A 20 -6.46 -0.74 2.13
CA VAL A 20 -6.26 -0.74 0.68
C VAL A 20 -7.44 -0.04 0.02
N LEU A 21 -7.22 1.16 -0.49
CA LEU A 21 -8.26 1.98 -1.14
C LEU A 21 -8.55 1.51 -2.57
N ARG A 22 -7.51 1.06 -3.27
CA ARG A 22 -7.61 0.62 -4.67
C ARG A 22 -6.52 -0.37 -5.01
N ARG A 23 -6.84 -1.32 -5.89
CA ARG A 23 -5.88 -2.18 -6.58
C ARG A 23 -5.93 -1.85 -8.07
N LEU A 24 -4.79 -1.78 -8.73
CA LEU A 24 -4.72 -1.55 -10.17
C LEU A 24 -3.52 -2.27 -10.79
N THR A 25 -3.62 -2.61 -12.07
CA THR A 25 -2.50 -3.08 -12.89
C THR A 25 -2.23 -2.01 -13.92
N GLY A 26 -0.99 -1.54 -14.03
CA GLY A 26 -0.66 -0.41 -14.87
C GLY A 26 0.76 0.11 -14.73
N THR A 27 0.97 1.32 -15.20
CA THR A 27 2.20 2.10 -15.04
C THR A 27 2.24 2.80 -13.68
N ARG A 28 3.42 3.28 -13.28
CA ARG A 28 3.56 4.11 -12.07
C ARG A 28 2.73 5.41 -12.19
N ASP A 29 2.64 5.99 -13.38
CA ASP A 29 1.88 7.23 -13.59
C ASP A 29 0.38 7.02 -13.39
N GLU A 30 -0.17 5.90 -13.86
CA GLU A 30 -1.57 5.52 -13.61
C GLU A 30 -1.84 5.30 -12.11
N ALA A 31 -0.87 4.73 -11.38
CA ALA A 31 -0.94 4.59 -9.93
C ALA A 31 -0.89 5.95 -9.22
N LEU A 32 -0.05 6.88 -9.70
CA LEU A 32 0.02 8.24 -9.19
C LEU A 32 -1.25 9.05 -9.46
N GLU A 33 -1.92 8.85 -10.59
CA GLU A 33 -3.23 9.45 -10.84
C GLU A 33 -4.30 8.89 -9.89
N ALA A 34 -4.31 7.58 -9.68
CA ALA A 34 -5.20 6.95 -8.70
C ALA A 34 -4.95 7.48 -7.28
N LEU A 35 -3.69 7.70 -6.91
CA LEU A 35 -3.30 8.32 -5.64
C LEU A 35 -3.83 9.75 -5.54
N ARG A 36 -3.61 10.59 -6.56
CA ARG A 36 -4.13 11.97 -6.58
C ARG A 36 -5.64 12.00 -6.36
N ALA A 37 -6.39 11.15 -7.07
CA ALA A 37 -7.83 11.05 -6.90
C ALA A 37 -8.23 10.64 -5.46
N ALA A 38 -7.52 9.68 -4.86
CA ALA A 38 -7.78 9.24 -3.50
C ALA A 38 -7.54 10.35 -2.46
N THR A 39 -6.50 11.18 -2.62
CA THR A 39 -6.22 12.29 -1.69
C THR A 39 -7.34 13.32 -1.59
N LEU A 40 -8.17 13.45 -2.63
CA LEU A 40 -9.26 14.42 -2.68
C LEU A 40 -10.57 13.89 -2.10
N THR A 41 -10.73 12.57 -1.97
CA THR A 41 -12.04 11.95 -1.71
C THR A 41 -12.07 11.02 -0.51
N TYR A 42 -10.95 10.38 -0.17
CA TYR A 42 -10.91 9.45 0.95
C TYR A 42 -11.11 10.17 2.29
N GLY A 43 -11.81 9.49 3.21
CA GLY A 43 -12.05 9.98 4.57
C GLY A 43 -12.96 11.22 4.67
N ALA A 44 -13.65 11.61 3.58
CA ALA A 44 -14.50 12.80 3.57
C ALA A 44 -15.68 12.66 4.54
N PRO A 45 -15.76 13.47 5.62
CA PRO A 45 -16.89 13.42 6.54
C PRO A 45 -18.13 14.06 5.91
N MET A 46 -19.31 13.76 6.44
CA MET A 46 -20.60 14.31 5.98
C MET A 46 -20.63 15.86 5.93
N ARG A 47 -19.81 16.52 6.75
CA ARG A 47 -19.59 17.97 6.74
C ARG A 47 -18.09 18.27 6.82
N GLU A 48 -17.41 18.14 5.70
CA GLU A 48 -16.03 18.60 5.53
C GLU A 48 -16.00 20.13 5.52
N LYS A 49 -15.21 20.73 6.43
CA LYS A 49 -15.00 22.19 6.49
C LYS A 49 -13.86 22.60 5.57
N TRP A 50 -12.75 21.87 5.64
CA TRP A 50 -11.57 22.08 4.81
C TRP A 50 -10.71 20.82 4.79
N ARG A 51 -9.84 20.75 3.79
CA ARG A 51 -8.84 19.70 3.59
C ARG A 51 -7.54 20.29 3.09
N GLU A 52 -6.44 19.80 3.63
CA GLU A 52 -5.09 20.12 3.17
C GLU A 52 -4.39 18.85 2.69
N VAL A 53 -3.60 18.98 1.63
CA VAL A 53 -2.87 17.87 1.02
C VAL A 53 -1.42 18.28 0.83
N TYR A 54 -0.52 17.63 1.57
CA TYR A 54 0.92 17.85 1.50
C TYR A 54 1.60 16.68 0.82
N ARG A 55 2.54 16.94 -0.08
CA ARG A 55 3.31 15.89 -0.75
C ARG A 55 4.54 15.55 0.08
N PHE A 56 4.77 14.26 0.33
CA PHE A 56 6.05 13.81 0.89
C PHE A 56 7.16 13.80 -0.17
N PRO A 57 8.43 13.97 0.23
CA PRO A 57 9.57 13.74 -0.66
C PRO A 57 9.46 12.39 -1.37
N GLY A 58 9.83 12.33 -2.65
CA GLY A 58 9.67 11.14 -3.51
C GLY A 58 8.37 11.07 -4.29
N GLY A 59 7.32 11.80 -3.88
CA GLY A 59 6.09 11.98 -4.67
C GLY A 59 5.11 10.82 -4.66
N ASP A 60 5.43 9.72 -3.97
CA ASP A 60 4.63 8.48 -3.92
C ASP A 60 3.68 8.41 -2.72
N SER A 61 3.63 9.48 -1.92
CA SER A 61 2.67 9.61 -0.82
C SER A 61 2.37 11.06 -0.47
N TYR A 62 1.23 11.25 0.20
CA TYR A 62 0.72 12.51 0.67
C TYR A 62 0.27 12.40 2.13
N LEU A 63 0.40 13.48 2.88
CA LEU A 63 -0.33 13.71 4.12
C LEU A 63 -1.61 14.46 3.76
N VAL A 64 -2.75 13.91 4.18
CA VAL A 64 -4.07 14.52 4.01
C VAL A 64 -4.62 14.83 5.39
N ILE A 65 -4.89 16.10 5.64
CA ILE A 65 -5.51 16.58 6.89
C ILE A 65 -6.93 17.00 6.55
N VAL A 66 -7.92 16.39 7.20
CA VAL A 66 -9.34 16.65 6.95
C VAL A 66 -9.98 17.18 8.21
N LYS A 67 -10.53 18.41 8.14
CA LYS A 67 -11.33 18.98 9.21
C LYS A 67 -12.81 18.72 8.96
N GLY A 68 -13.42 17.90 9.80
CA GLY A 68 -14.87 17.74 9.86
C GLY A 68 -15.54 18.77 10.79
N ALA A 69 -16.86 18.64 10.95
CA ALA A 69 -17.60 19.43 11.92
C ALA A 69 -17.12 19.21 13.37
N VAL A 70 -16.80 17.96 13.73
CA VAL A 70 -16.44 17.55 15.11
C VAL A 70 -15.08 16.84 15.21
N SER A 71 -14.43 16.53 14.09
CA SER A 71 -13.17 15.80 14.04
C SER A 71 -12.09 16.58 13.29
N LEU A 72 -10.84 16.25 13.58
CA LEU A 72 -9.68 16.54 12.75
C LEU A 72 -8.98 15.20 12.55
N THR A 73 -8.84 14.76 11.31
CA THR A 73 -8.26 13.45 11.00
C THR A 73 -7.10 13.61 10.04
N GLU A 74 -6.07 12.81 10.26
CA GLU A 74 -4.86 12.77 9.43
C GLU A 74 -4.74 11.41 8.76
N TYR A 75 -4.47 11.42 7.47
CA TYR A 75 -4.25 10.22 6.66
C TYR A 75 -2.92 10.35 5.94
N ARG A 76 -2.10 9.30 6.01
CA ARG A 76 -1.03 9.10 5.04
C ARG A 76 -1.58 8.25 3.90
N ILE A 77 -1.61 8.80 2.69
CA ILE A 77 -2.09 8.07 1.51
C ILE A 77 -0.92 7.92 0.54
N GLY A 78 -0.68 6.71 0.02
CA GLY A 78 0.43 6.46 -0.90
C GLY A 78 0.16 5.31 -1.86
N ILE A 79 1.12 5.07 -2.74
CA ILE A 79 1.15 3.88 -3.60
C ILE A 79 2.18 2.88 -3.13
N ALA A 80 1.93 1.60 -3.42
CA ALA A 80 2.92 0.53 -3.30
C ALA A 80 2.83 -0.43 -4.49
N GLU A 81 3.98 -0.86 -4.99
CA GLU A 81 4.08 -1.89 -6.03
C GLU A 81 4.11 -3.28 -5.37
N LYS A 82 3.39 -4.23 -5.96
CA LYS A 82 3.53 -5.65 -5.62
C LYS A 82 4.80 -6.18 -6.28
N VAL A 83 5.81 -6.43 -5.46
CA VAL A 83 7.10 -6.98 -5.87
C VAL A 83 7.18 -8.51 -5.75
N TRP A 84 6.31 -9.12 -4.94
CA TRP A 84 6.28 -10.57 -4.71
C TRP A 84 4.88 -11.03 -4.25
N ASP A 85 4.53 -12.28 -4.55
CA ASP A 85 3.26 -12.91 -4.18
C ASP A 85 3.48 -14.41 -3.97
N SER A 86 3.24 -14.91 -2.76
CA SER A 86 3.38 -16.33 -2.43
C SER A 86 2.42 -17.23 -3.19
N ASN A 87 1.31 -16.69 -3.68
CA ASN A 87 0.31 -17.42 -4.44
C ASN A 87 0.57 -17.33 -5.95
N ASP A 88 1.68 -16.72 -6.38
CA ASP A 88 2.06 -16.71 -7.78
C ASP A 88 2.42 -18.14 -8.23
N PRO A 89 1.71 -18.72 -9.21
CA PRO A 89 2.00 -20.07 -9.70
C PRO A 89 3.44 -20.23 -10.21
N ALA A 90 4.09 -19.15 -10.65
CA ALA A 90 5.49 -19.19 -11.08
C ALA A 90 6.45 -19.38 -9.89
N VAL A 91 6.09 -18.89 -8.70
CA VAL A 91 6.86 -19.10 -7.46
C VAL A 91 6.69 -20.53 -6.98
N ALA A 92 5.47 -21.08 -7.02
CA ALA A 92 5.18 -22.47 -6.64
C ALA A 92 6.05 -23.49 -7.41
N LYS A 93 6.24 -23.29 -8.72
CA LYS A 93 7.09 -24.15 -9.56
C LYS A 93 8.59 -24.10 -9.19
N ALA A 94 9.07 -22.98 -8.65
CA ALA A 94 10.47 -22.86 -8.23
C ALA A 94 10.73 -23.62 -6.93
N VAL A 95 9.75 -23.68 -6.02
CA VAL A 95 9.84 -24.47 -4.79
C VAL A 95 9.90 -25.96 -5.11
N ASP A 96 9.03 -26.45 -6.00
CA ASP A 96 9.03 -27.84 -6.48
C ASP A 96 10.37 -28.25 -7.13
N ALA A 97 11.06 -27.33 -7.81
CA ALA A 97 12.37 -27.60 -8.41
C ALA A 97 13.53 -27.62 -7.40
N SER A 98 13.37 -26.97 -6.25
CA SER A 98 14.40 -26.89 -5.19
C SER A 98 14.32 -28.00 -4.15
N GLU A 99 13.22 -28.76 -4.09
CA GLU A 99 13.08 -29.95 -3.22
C GLU A 99 13.86 -31.18 -3.73
N GLY A 100 14.67 -31.04 -4.79
CA GLY A 100 15.55 -32.08 -5.29
C GLY A 100 17.03 -31.77 -5.03
N THR A 101 17.53 -32.12 -3.84
CA THR A 101 18.94 -32.38 -3.43
C THR A 101 19.36 -31.71 -2.11
N TYR A 102 18.73 -32.11 -1.00
CA TYR A 102 19.43 -32.10 0.29
C TYR A 102 20.08 -33.47 0.48
N GLN A 103 21.36 -33.61 0.08
CA GLN A 103 22.15 -34.78 0.48
C GLN A 103 22.70 -34.54 1.88
N ASP A 104 22.06 -35.19 2.85
CA ASP A 104 22.56 -35.35 4.21
C ASP A 104 23.88 -36.13 4.17
N THR A 105 25.01 -35.43 4.15
CA THR A 105 26.33 -36.06 4.29
C THR A 105 26.71 -35.96 5.77
N PRO A 106 26.77 -37.08 6.51
CA PRO A 106 27.14 -37.05 7.91
C PRO A 106 28.58 -36.54 8.05
N PRO A 107 28.91 -35.77 9.10
CA PRO A 107 30.29 -35.40 9.39
C PRO A 107 31.11 -36.67 9.68
N ALA A 108 32.24 -36.81 9.00
CA ALA A 108 33.23 -37.84 9.29
C ALA A 108 33.73 -37.67 10.74
N GLY A 109 33.75 -38.79 11.47
CA GLY A 109 34.00 -38.85 12.92
C GLY A 109 35.41 -38.53 13.38
#